data_AF-A0A2T4VHK0-F1
#
_entry.id   AF-A0A2T4VHK0-F1
#
_cell.length_a   1.000
_cell.length_b   1.000
_cell.length_c   1.000
_cell.angle_alpha   90.00
_cell.angle_beta   90.00
_cell.angle_gamma   90.00
#
_symmetry.space_group_name_H-M   'P 1'
#
loop_
_entity.id
_entity.type
_entity.pdbx_description
1 polymer ?
#
loop_
_entity_poly.entity_id
_entity_poly.type
_entity_poly.pdbx_seq_one_letter_code
_entity_poly.pdbx_strand_id
1 'polypeptide(L)'
;MATSERQREYLREQVEIAVRGGYLDEEEVLAFVKERVEDELRTSDATEEFLAYARRLLEEHRAEEAGWSGPTTNDAIDRAFEELNRQGIIALQNAGYTLSDGWDDVAAAKAERYEPVRGSTFFHGQDVERGVLGMGLMLVFGSFERDPKLDEEASLAIAREVRETLARHGVETEWNGSVKTRISIPPFPWRKRGKRAQAADDTDTGSRFERVLRRVCQEKGLTREAGIAALEAFVCEVAWKHYGEGRCLEAQYNPEQEQVELYQAIMVVEQPGDAVAAVNQRTPAQLGELEGDVEPGDELVFQIFYRKEEAYLAQAQDEKYGGILDLKTFGRSLPSWTVRELRDGILGHLPASAR
;
A
#
# COMPACT_ATOMS: atom_id res chain seq x y z
N MET A 1 -21.85 -33.20 18.32
CA MET A 1 -22.76 -33.16 17.17
C MET A 1 -23.36 -31.77 17.00
N ALA A 2 -24.14 -31.24 17.97
CA ALA A 2 -24.72 -29.90 17.88
C ALA A 2 -23.72 -28.75 17.64
N THR A 3 -22.51 -28.81 18.23
CA THR A 3 -21.45 -27.81 17.97
C THR A 3 -20.94 -27.86 16.53
N SER A 4 -20.82 -29.06 15.96
CA SER A 4 -20.30 -29.25 14.59
C SER A 4 -21.32 -28.85 13.52
N GLU A 5 -22.61 -29.07 13.78
CA GLU A 5 -23.68 -28.59 12.88
C GLU A 5 -23.74 -27.06 12.86
N ARG A 6 -23.65 -26.41 14.03
CA ARG A 6 -23.63 -24.94 14.13
C ARG A 6 -22.40 -24.34 13.43
N GLN A 7 -21.22 -24.96 13.57
CA GLN A 7 -20.02 -24.53 12.86
C GLN A 7 -20.16 -24.68 11.35
N ARG A 8 -20.75 -25.79 10.88
CA ARG A 8 -21.01 -26.00 9.45
C ARG A 8 -22.03 -24.99 8.89
N GLU A 9 -23.07 -24.65 9.65
CA GLU A 9 -24.05 -23.63 9.26
C GLU A 9 -23.41 -22.24 9.18
N TYR A 10 -22.62 -21.85 10.18
CA TYR A 10 -21.83 -20.63 10.16
C TYR A 10 -20.90 -20.56 8.94
N LEU A 11 -20.17 -21.64 8.65
CA LEU A 11 -19.31 -21.71 7.47
C LEU A 11 -20.10 -21.53 6.17
N ARG A 12 -21.29 -22.13 6.03
CA ARG A 12 -22.11 -21.94 4.83
C ARG A 12 -22.50 -20.49 4.64
N GLU A 13 -22.93 -19.81 5.70
CA GLU A 13 -23.25 -18.38 5.68
C GLU A 13 -22.02 -17.55 5.28
N GLN A 14 -20.84 -17.86 5.82
CA GLN A 14 -19.58 -17.18 5.46
C GLN A 14 -19.19 -17.40 4.00
N VAL A 15 -19.39 -18.60 3.44
CA VAL A 15 -19.18 -18.86 2.01
C VAL A 15 -20.18 -18.07 1.15
N GLU A 16 -21.46 -18.03 1.55
CA GLU A 16 -22.48 -17.25 0.84
C GLU A 16 -22.15 -15.75 0.85
N ILE A 17 -21.68 -15.22 1.98
CA ILE A 17 -21.20 -13.83 2.11
C ILE A 17 -20.00 -13.59 1.21
N ALA A 18 -18.99 -14.47 1.22
CA ALA A 18 -17.79 -14.31 0.40
C ALA A 18 -18.12 -14.25 -1.10
N VAL A 19 -19.03 -15.12 -1.56
CA VAL A 19 -19.48 -15.16 -2.96
C VAL A 19 -20.34 -13.94 -3.29
N ARG A 20 -21.42 -13.71 -2.54
CA ARG A 20 -22.41 -12.66 -2.85
C ARG A 20 -21.88 -11.26 -2.56
N GLY A 21 -20.89 -11.13 -1.68
CA GLY A 21 -20.22 -9.88 -1.37
C GLY A 21 -19.59 -9.25 -2.61
N GLY A 22 -19.08 -10.07 -3.55
CA GLY A 22 -18.58 -9.63 -4.85
C GLY A 22 -17.20 -8.95 -4.83
N TYR A 23 -16.50 -8.95 -3.69
CA TYR A 23 -15.17 -8.34 -3.54
C TYR A 23 -14.01 -9.33 -3.71
N LEU A 24 -14.30 -10.63 -3.80
CA LEU A 24 -13.32 -11.69 -4.01
C LEU A 24 -13.54 -12.33 -5.38
N ASP A 25 -12.46 -12.67 -6.08
CA ASP A 25 -12.54 -13.52 -7.27
C ASP A 25 -12.65 -15.02 -6.90
N GLU A 26 -12.75 -15.90 -7.91
CA GLU A 26 -12.91 -17.34 -7.69
C GLU A 26 -11.75 -17.95 -6.91
N GLU A 27 -10.50 -17.54 -7.18
CA GLU A 27 -9.33 -18.07 -6.48
C GLU A 27 -9.32 -17.63 -5.02
N GLU A 28 -9.59 -16.34 -4.79
CA GLU A 28 -9.67 -15.75 -3.45
C GLU A 28 -10.80 -16.36 -2.62
N VAL A 29 -11.99 -16.59 -3.20
CA VAL A 29 -13.10 -17.27 -2.52
C VAL A 29 -12.69 -18.68 -2.10
N LEU A 30 -12.06 -19.46 -2.99
CA LEU A 30 -11.66 -20.84 -2.69
C LEU A 30 -10.56 -20.88 -1.62
N ALA A 31 -9.61 -19.95 -1.66
CA ALA A 31 -8.59 -19.81 -0.63
C ALA A 31 -9.21 -19.46 0.74
N PHE A 32 -10.12 -18.49 0.77
CA PHE A 32 -10.86 -18.12 1.98
C PHE A 32 -11.63 -19.30 2.55
N VAL A 33 -12.38 -20.04 1.72
CA VAL A 33 -13.16 -21.21 2.13
C VAL A 33 -12.26 -22.25 2.80
N LYS A 34 -11.12 -22.57 2.18
CA LYS A 34 -10.17 -23.55 2.72
C LYS A 34 -9.67 -23.14 4.10
N GLU A 35 -9.23 -21.90 4.25
CA GLU A 35 -8.72 -21.36 5.52
C GLU A 35 -9.79 -21.40 6.61
N ARG A 36 -11.02 -20.96 6.30
CA ARG A 36 -12.13 -20.96 7.27
C ARG A 36 -12.54 -22.37 7.71
N VAL A 37 -12.55 -23.34 6.79
CA VAL A 37 -12.85 -24.73 7.14
C VAL A 37 -11.79 -25.29 8.11
N GLU A 38 -10.51 -25.03 7.83
CA GLU A 38 -9.41 -25.46 8.70
C GLU A 38 -9.51 -24.81 10.09
N ASP A 39 -9.80 -23.51 10.16
CA ASP A 39 -9.93 -22.78 11.43
C ASP A 39 -11.13 -23.21 12.27
N GLU A 40 -12.31 -23.27 11.65
CA GLU A 40 -13.58 -23.49 12.35
C GLU A 40 -13.78 -24.96 12.70
N LEU A 41 -13.49 -25.88 11.78
CA LEU A 41 -13.69 -27.31 12.01
C LEU A 41 -12.46 -28.01 12.55
N ARG A 42 -11.27 -27.39 12.47
CA ARG A 42 -9.99 -27.99 12.88
C ARG A 42 -9.71 -29.32 12.17
N THR A 43 -10.19 -29.44 10.93
CA THR A 43 -10.00 -30.60 10.06
C THR A 43 -10.04 -30.18 8.60
N SER A 44 -9.33 -30.92 7.76
CA SER A 44 -9.38 -30.78 6.30
C SER A 44 -10.45 -31.64 5.63
N ASP A 45 -11.10 -32.56 6.36
CA ASP A 45 -11.99 -33.57 5.76
C ASP A 45 -13.20 -32.98 5.04
N ALA A 46 -13.68 -31.83 5.49
CA ALA A 46 -14.81 -31.12 4.90
C ALA A 46 -14.40 -30.11 3.82
N THR A 47 -13.10 -29.94 3.54
CA THR A 47 -12.62 -28.88 2.64
C THR A 47 -13.22 -29.02 1.25
N GLU A 48 -13.16 -30.21 0.64
CA GLU A 48 -13.71 -30.40 -0.71
C GLU A 48 -15.24 -30.25 -0.75
N GLU A 49 -15.94 -30.60 0.33
CA GLU A 49 -17.39 -30.36 0.48
C GLU A 49 -17.70 -28.87 0.34
N PHE A 50 -17.00 -28.02 1.08
CA PHE A 50 -17.20 -26.57 1.06
C PHE A 50 -16.66 -25.89 -0.20
N LEU A 51 -15.55 -26.37 -0.77
CA LEU A 51 -15.05 -25.88 -2.06
C LEU A 51 -16.04 -26.18 -3.19
N ALA A 52 -16.62 -27.38 -3.24
CA ALA A 52 -17.66 -27.71 -4.21
C ALA A 52 -18.91 -26.84 -4.02
N TYR A 53 -19.31 -26.58 -2.78
CA TYR A 53 -20.41 -25.66 -2.46
C TYR A 53 -20.12 -24.23 -2.92
N ALA A 54 -18.92 -23.71 -2.68
CA ALA A 54 -18.49 -22.39 -3.12
C ALA A 54 -18.50 -22.26 -4.66
N ARG A 55 -17.94 -23.25 -5.39
CA ARG A 55 -17.96 -23.26 -6.87
C ARG A 55 -19.37 -23.21 -7.43
N ARG A 56 -20.30 -23.98 -6.84
CA ARG A 56 -21.72 -23.96 -7.24
C ARG A 56 -22.34 -22.58 -6.99
N LEU A 57 -22.11 -21.99 -5.82
CA LEU A 57 -22.60 -20.64 -5.52
C LEU A 57 -22.02 -19.58 -6.45
N LEU A 58 -20.74 -19.67 -6.83
CA LEU A 58 -20.12 -18.78 -7.81
C LEU A 58 -20.78 -18.91 -9.19
N GLU A 59 -21.10 -20.13 -9.63
CA GLU A 59 -21.82 -20.36 -10.88
C GLU A 59 -23.24 -19.78 -10.85
N GLU A 60 -23.97 -20.04 -9.76
CA GLU A 60 -25.31 -19.48 -9.53
C GLU A 60 -25.28 -17.95 -9.51
N HIS A 61 -24.33 -17.35 -8.79
CA HIS A 61 -24.17 -15.91 -8.70
C HIS A 61 -23.82 -15.28 -10.07
N ARG A 62 -22.95 -15.91 -10.86
CA ARG A 62 -22.65 -15.46 -12.23
C ARG A 62 -23.88 -15.50 -13.14
N ALA A 63 -24.71 -16.53 -13.01
CA ALA A 63 -25.95 -16.65 -13.77
C ALA A 63 -26.97 -15.58 -13.36
N GLU A 64 -27.09 -15.28 -12.05
CA GLU A 64 -27.91 -14.18 -11.55
C GLU A 64 -27.42 -12.83 -12.05
N GLU A 65 -26.11 -12.56 -11.95
CA GLU A 65 -25.48 -11.31 -12.40
C GLU A 65 -25.74 -11.05 -13.89
N ALA A 66 -25.64 -12.08 -14.73
CA ALA A 66 -25.91 -11.99 -16.17
C ALA A 66 -27.36 -11.58 -16.49
N GLY A 67 -28.30 -11.84 -15.56
CA GLY A 67 -29.70 -11.42 -15.68
C GLY A 67 -30.00 -10.00 -15.19
N TRP A 68 -29.06 -9.33 -14.52
CA TRP A 68 -29.30 -7.98 -14.00
C TRP A 68 -29.34 -6.94 -15.13
N SER A 69 -30.42 -6.17 -15.20
CA SER A 69 -30.59 -5.09 -16.17
C SER A 69 -30.36 -3.72 -15.54
N GLY A 70 -29.64 -2.85 -16.25
CA GLY A 70 -29.33 -1.49 -15.81
C GLY A 70 -28.38 -1.42 -14.59
N PRO A 71 -28.11 -0.20 -14.10
CA PRO A 71 -27.30 0.00 -12.89
C PRO A 71 -28.02 -0.46 -11.62
N THR A 72 -27.31 -1.18 -10.75
CA THR A 72 -27.78 -1.56 -9.40
C THR A 72 -27.47 -0.48 -8.36
N THR A 73 -28.01 -0.63 -7.14
CA THR A 73 -27.64 0.22 -6.01
C THR A 73 -26.15 0.08 -5.67
N ASN A 74 -25.57 -1.12 -5.77
CA ASN A 74 -24.12 -1.30 -5.62
C ASN A 74 -23.35 -0.55 -6.71
N ASP A 75 -23.80 -0.60 -7.98
CA ASP A 75 -23.17 0.18 -9.06
C ASP A 75 -23.25 1.70 -8.79
N ALA A 76 -24.31 2.17 -8.10
CA ALA A 76 -24.44 3.56 -7.68
C ALA A 76 -23.52 3.94 -6.51
N ILE A 77 -23.35 3.03 -5.54
CA ILE A 77 -22.37 3.18 -4.45
C ILE A 77 -20.95 3.24 -5.02
N ASP A 78 -20.62 2.39 -6.00
CA ASP A 78 -19.33 2.42 -6.71
C ASP A 78 -19.04 3.79 -7.29
N ARG A 79 -19.95 4.33 -8.09
CA ARG A 79 -19.80 5.67 -8.70
C ARG A 79 -19.72 6.79 -7.67
N ALA A 80 -20.46 6.69 -6.56
CA ALA A 80 -20.40 7.68 -5.49
C ALA A 80 -19.03 7.67 -4.78
N PHE A 81 -18.48 6.48 -4.51
CA PHE A 81 -17.16 6.33 -3.90
C PHE A 81 -16.05 6.82 -4.85
N GLU A 82 -16.17 6.55 -6.15
CA GLU A 82 -15.25 7.09 -7.16
C GLU A 82 -15.30 8.63 -7.22
N GLU A 83 -16.49 9.24 -7.13
CA GLU A 83 -16.64 10.69 -7.07
C GLU A 83 -16.00 11.30 -5.82
N LEU A 84 -16.26 10.72 -4.64
CA LEU A 84 -15.66 11.15 -3.38
C LEU A 84 -14.13 11.11 -3.44
N ASN A 85 -13.57 10.02 -3.98
CA ASN A 85 -12.12 9.89 -4.19
C ASN A 85 -11.56 11.02 -5.07
N ARG A 86 -12.26 11.40 -6.16
CA ARG A 86 -11.86 12.53 -7.01
C ARG A 86 -11.98 13.89 -6.31
N GLN A 87 -12.85 14.01 -5.31
CA GLN A 87 -13.07 15.23 -4.52
C GLN A 87 -12.13 15.34 -3.30
N GLY A 88 -11.17 14.42 -3.15
CA GLY A 88 -10.20 14.44 -2.07
C GLY A 88 -10.73 13.85 -0.75
N ILE A 89 -11.77 13.02 -0.81
CA ILE A 89 -12.24 12.19 0.32
C ILE A 89 -11.87 10.75 0.01
N ILE A 90 -11.04 10.11 0.84
CA ILE A 90 -10.67 8.71 0.67
C ILE A 90 -11.92 7.86 0.91
N ALA A 91 -12.47 7.27 -0.14
CA ALA A 91 -13.67 6.44 -0.06
C ALA A 91 -13.32 4.99 -0.39
N LEU A 92 -13.29 4.11 0.62
CA LEU A 92 -12.90 2.70 0.47
C LEU A 92 -14.07 1.76 0.70
N GLN A 93 -14.24 0.81 -0.20
CA GLN A 93 -15.23 -0.26 -0.06
C GLN A 93 -14.57 -1.51 0.47
N ASN A 94 -15.24 -2.22 1.38
CA ASN A 94 -14.74 -3.44 2.00
C ASN A 94 -13.31 -3.28 2.57
N ALA A 95 -13.07 -2.16 3.27
CA ALA A 95 -11.78 -1.81 3.86
C ALA A 95 -11.56 -2.57 5.16
N GLY A 96 -10.64 -3.53 5.14
CA GLY A 96 -10.41 -4.47 6.22
C GLY A 96 -11.67 -5.25 6.64
N TYR A 97 -11.59 -5.91 7.79
CA TYR A 97 -12.73 -6.64 8.34
C TYR A 97 -13.41 -5.89 9.50
N THR A 98 -12.62 -5.21 10.32
CA THR A 98 -13.06 -4.45 11.49
C THR A 98 -12.93 -2.93 11.28
N LEU A 99 -13.48 -2.14 12.21
CA LEU A 99 -13.33 -0.69 12.21
C LEU A 99 -11.86 -0.25 12.28
N SER A 100 -11.02 -0.96 13.04
CA SER A 100 -9.59 -0.64 13.15
C SER A 100 -8.87 -0.87 11.82
N ASP A 101 -9.08 -2.04 11.23
CA ASP A 101 -8.47 -2.42 9.95
C ASP A 101 -8.85 -1.42 8.85
N GLY A 102 -10.11 -0.99 8.81
CA GLY A 102 -10.55 0.01 7.83
C GLY A 102 -9.86 1.38 8.01
N TRP A 103 -9.50 1.78 9.23
CA TRP A 103 -8.70 2.98 9.45
C TRP A 103 -7.23 2.79 9.03
N ASP A 104 -6.67 1.61 9.21
CA ASP A 104 -5.33 1.27 8.74
C ASP A 104 -5.27 1.30 7.20
N ASP A 105 -6.29 0.76 6.52
CA ASP A 105 -6.45 0.85 5.07
C ASP A 105 -6.59 2.30 4.58
N VAL A 106 -7.37 3.12 5.28
CA VAL A 106 -7.46 4.56 5.00
C VAL A 106 -6.11 5.24 5.18
N ALA A 107 -5.34 4.90 6.20
CA ALA A 107 -4.02 5.45 6.44
C ALA A 107 -3.02 5.06 5.33
N ALA A 108 -3.06 3.80 4.89
CA ALA A 108 -2.28 3.31 3.75
C ALA A 108 -2.67 4.05 2.46
N ALA A 109 -3.97 4.11 2.14
CA ALA A 109 -4.47 4.82 0.98
C ALA A 109 -4.09 6.32 1.00
N LYS A 110 -4.10 6.95 2.19
CA LYS A 110 -3.67 8.34 2.37
C LYS A 110 -2.18 8.53 2.09
N ALA A 111 -1.34 7.60 2.54
CA ALA A 111 0.10 7.66 2.31
C ALA A 111 0.47 7.57 0.82
N GLU A 112 -0.45 7.03 0.00
CA GLU A 112 -0.34 6.90 -1.46
C GLU A 112 -0.92 8.11 -2.24
N ARG A 113 -1.44 9.14 -1.55
CA ARG A 113 -1.98 10.36 -2.18
C ARG A 113 -0.96 11.52 -2.17
N TYR A 114 -0.90 12.28 -3.25
CA TYR A 114 -0.11 13.53 -3.32
C TYR A 114 -0.92 14.73 -2.86
N GLU A 115 -2.17 14.81 -3.31
CA GLU A 115 -3.08 15.89 -3.01
C GLU A 115 -3.51 15.81 -1.54
N PRO A 116 -3.66 16.96 -0.86
CA PRO A 116 -4.24 16.98 0.47
C PRO A 116 -5.62 16.31 0.48
N VAL A 117 -5.75 15.25 1.25
CA VAL A 117 -7.02 14.59 1.51
C VAL A 117 -7.70 15.25 2.71
N ARG A 118 -9.00 15.51 2.59
CA ARG A 118 -9.78 16.26 3.59
C ARG A 118 -10.38 15.36 4.67
N GLY A 119 -10.64 14.10 4.31
CA GLY A 119 -11.20 13.10 5.21
C GLY A 119 -11.38 11.77 4.50
N SER A 120 -12.13 10.88 5.13
CA SER A 120 -12.42 9.55 4.61
C SER A 120 -13.86 9.14 4.87
N THR A 121 -14.31 8.16 4.09
CA THR A 121 -15.45 7.32 4.39
C THR A 121 -15.19 5.89 3.95
N PHE A 122 -15.70 4.91 4.67
CA PHE A 122 -15.55 3.51 4.27
C PHE A 122 -16.61 2.63 4.91
N PHE A 123 -16.75 1.42 4.40
CA PHE A 123 -17.41 0.31 5.08
C PHE A 123 -16.47 -0.89 5.06
N HIS A 124 -16.51 -1.72 6.11
CA HIS A 124 -15.61 -2.86 6.29
C HIS A 124 -16.32 -4.20 6.06
N GLY A 125 -15.58 -5.32 6.14
CA GLY A 125 -16.11 -6.66 5.90
C GLY A 125 -17.41 -6.97 6.66
N GLN A 126 -17.47 -6.71 7.96
CA GLN A 126 -18.71 -6.93 8.74
C GLN A 126 -19.91 -6.07 8.27
N ASP A 127 -19.66 -4.91 7.68
CA ASP A 127 -20.73 -4.11 7.06
C ASP A 127 -21.20 -4.75 5.75
N VAL A 128 -20.28 -5.33 4.96
CA VAL A 128 -20.64 -6.13 3.78
C VAL A 128 -21.51 -7.33 4.17
N GLU A 129 -21.17 -8.05 5.24
CA GLU A 129 -22.00 -9.15 5.77
C GLU A 129 -23.43 -8.67 6.07
N ARG A 130 -23.56 -7.55 6.78
CA ARG A 130 -24.87 -6.92 7.05
C ARG A 130 -25.61 -6.58 5.76
N GLY A 131 -24.92 -6.03 4.76
CA GLY A 131 -25.49 -5.69 3.47
C GLY A 131 -26.03 -6.91 2.73
N VAL A 132 -25.24 -7.98 2.63
CA VAL A 132 -25.60 -9.25 1.98
C VAL A 132 -26.79 -9.91 2.70
N LEU A 133 -26.82 -9.84 4.03
CA LEU A 133 -27.90 -10.37 4.88
C LEU A 133 -29.14 -9.47 4.95
N GLY A 134 -29.19 -8.38 4.17
CA GLY A 134 -30.37 -7.51 4.06
C GLY A 134 -30.59 -6.57 5.25
N MET A 135 -29.55 -6.31 6.04
CA MET A 135 -29.59 -5.38 7.18
C MET A 135 -29.16 -3.95 6.81
N GLY A 136 -28.82 -3.70 5.54
CA GLY A 136 -28.28 -2.43 5.05
C GLY A 136 -26.77 -2.31 5.26
N LEU A 137 -26.20 -1.19 4.82
CA LEU A 137 -24.78 -0.86 4.97
C LEU A 137 -24.57 0.24 5.99
N MET A 138 -23.41 0.22 6.64
CA MET A 138 -23.02 1.26 7.58
C MET A 138 -21.69 1.85 7.14
N LEU A 139 -21.62 3.16 7.05
CA LEU A 139 -20.47 3.90 6.56
C LEU A 139 -19.85 4.67 7.72
N VAL A 140 -18.57 4.38 7.94
CA VAL A 140 -17.68 5.16 8.78
C VAL A 140 -17.32 6.44 8.02
N PHE A 141 -17.09 7.53 8.74
CA PHE A 141 -16.55 8.76 8.20
C PHE A 141 -15.66 9.44 9.24
N GLY A 142 -14.75 10.31 8.79
CA GLY A 142 -13.97 11.17 9.67
C GLY A 142 -13.06 12.11 8.89
N SER A 143 -12.57 13.14 9.57
CA SER A 143 -11.58 14.06 9.04
C SER A 143 -10.16 13.61 9.39
N PHE A 144 -9.16 14.36 8.90
CA PHE A 144 -7.75 14.15 9.29
C PHE A 144 -7.20 15.29 10.17
N GLU A 145 -8.08 16.12 10.73
CA GLU A 145 -7.72 17.20 11.63
C GLU A 145 -7.18 16.65 12.96
N ARG A 146 -6.17 17.34 13.51
CA ARG A 146 -5.50 16.93 14.75
C ARG A 146 -6.07 17.63 15.97
N ASP A 147 -6.63 18.83 15.81
CA ASP A 147 -7.33 19.51 16.90
C ASP A 147 -8.72 18.87 17.08
N PRO A 148 -9.05 18.32 18.27
CA PRO A 148 -10.33 17.63 18.49
C PRO A 148 -11.58 18.48 18.24
N LYS A 149 -11.51 19.80 18.47
CA LYS A 149 -12.67 20.68 18.24
C LYS A 149 -12.89 20.94 16.77
N LEU A 150 -11.81 21.09 16.00
CA LEU A 150 -11.87 21.28 14.56
C LEU A 150 -12.18 19.96 13.84
N ASP A 151 -11.73 18.82 14.39
CA ASP A 151 -12.03 17.49 13.86
C ASP A 151 -13.51 17.15 13.91
N GLU A 152 -14.22 17.49 14.99
CA GLU A 152 -15.67 17.26 15.05
C GLU A 152 -16.40 18.03 13.94
N GLU A 153 -16.11 19.32 13.78
CA GLU A 153 -16.73 20.15 12.73
C GLU A 153 -16.36 19.66 11.32
N ALA A 154 -15.08 19.34 11.09
CA ALA A 154 -14.61 18.81 9.82
C ALA A 154 -15.22 17.45 9.50
N SER A 155 -15.31 16.55 10.47
CA SER A 155 -15.93 15.22 10.31
C SER A 155 -17.42 15.32 10.00
N LEU A 156 -18.14 16.27 10.61
CA LEU A 156 -19.53 16.56 10.25
C LEU A 156 -19.65 17.09 8.82
N ALA A 157 -18.70 17.90 8.35
CA ALA A 157 -18.68 18.37 6.97
C ALA A 157 -18.46 17.21 5.99
N ILE A 158 -17.50 16.30 6.28
CA ILE A 158 -17.28 15.08 5.49
C ILE A 158 -18.55 14.22 5.44
N ALA A 159 -19.22 13.99 6.58
CA ALA A 159 -20.46 13.22 6.62
C ALA A 159 -21.56 13.80 5.73
N ARG A 160 -21.73 15.14 5.74
CA ARG A 160 -22.72 15.82 4.88
C ARG A 160 -22.38 15.63 3.41
N GLU A 161 -21.12 15.82 3.03
CA GLU A 161 -20.65 15.66 1.65
C GLU A 161 -20.80 14.22 1.14
N VAL A 162 -20.49 13.23 1.98
CA VAL A 162 -20.70 11.80 1.68
C VAL A 162 -22.19 11.54 1.40
N ARG A 163 -23.08 12.02 2.26
CA ARG A 163 -24.53 11.85 2.08
C ARG A 163 -25.05 12.55 0.84
N GLU A 164 -24.61 13.79 0.59
CA GLU A 164 -24.99 14.54 -0.61
C GLU A 164 -24.51 13.85 -1.88
N THR A 165 -23.30 13.28 -1.87
CA THR A 165 -22.75 12.55 -3.02
C THR A 165 -23.51 11.25 -3.27
N LEU A 166 -23.78 10.47 -2.22
CA LEU A 166 -24.62 9.27 -2.32
C LEU A 166 -26.02 9.60 -2.86
N ALA A 167 -26.64 10.68 -2.38
CA ALA A 167 -27.95 11.11 -2.85
C ALA A 167 -27.93 11.52 -4.34
N ARG A 168 -26.87 12.16 -4.85
CA ARG A 168 -26.72 12.48 -6.29
C ARG A 168 -26.67 11.22 -7.16
N HIS A 169 -26.14 10.12 -6.64
CA HIS A 169 -26.13 8.81 -7.31
C HIS A 169 -27.40 7.98 -7.06
N GLY A 170 -28.40 8.54 -6.35
CA GLY A 170 -29.66 7.86 -6.05
C GLY A 170 -29.58 6.87 -4.88
N VAL A 171 -28.58 7.00 -4.01
CA VAL A 171 -28.42 6.16 -2.82
C VAL A 171 -28.97 6.90 -1.60
N GLU A 172 -30.03 6.36 -1.00
CA GLU A 172 -30.65 6.92 0.20
C GLU A 172 -29.79 6.65 1.45
N THR A 173 -29.75 7.62 2.38
CA THR A 173 -28.99 7.50 3.62
C THR A 173 -29.72 8.06 4.84
N GLU A 174 -29.56 7.38 5.97
CA GLU A 174 -30.04 7.78 7.28
C GLU A 174 -28.87 8.09 8.21
N TRP A 175 -28.95 9.21 8.93
CA TRP A 175 -27.95 9.59 9.92
C TRP A 175 -28.54 10.63 10.88
N ASN A 176 -28.23 10.55 12.17
CA ASN A 176 -28.81 11.45 13.17
C ASN A 176 -28.07 12.79 13.32
N GLY A 177 -27.02 13.03 12.52
CA GLY A 177 -26.23 14.25 12.56
C GLY A 177 -25.08 14.25 13.58
N SER A 178 -24.82 13.15 14.29
CA SER A 178 -23.74 13.04 15.27
C SER A 178 -22.53 12.31 14.72
N VAL A 179 -21.33 12.87 14.94
CA VAL A 179 -20.04 12.20 14.67
C VAL A 179 -19.88 10.86 15.39
N LYS A 180 -20.63 10.63 16.47
CA LYS A 180 -20.60 9.38 17.25
C LYS A 180 -21.41 8.25 16.61
N THR A 181 -22.09 8.51 15.50
CA THR A 181 -22.91 7.52 14.80
C THR A 181 -22.53 7.46 13.33
N ARG A 182 -22.53 6.25 12.79
CA ARG A 182 -22.25 5.97 11.39
C ARG A 182 -23.41 6.38 10.49
N ILE A 183 -23.12 6.67 9.23
CA ILE A 183 -24.16 6.86 8.20
C ILE A 183 -24.70 5.47 7.84
N SER A 184 -26.01 5.31 7.75
CA SER A 184 -26.67 4.07 7.35
C SER A 184 -27.20 4.20 5.93
N ILE A 185 -26.96 3.22 5.08
CA ILE A 185 -27.77 2.98 3.87
C ILE A 185 -28.80 1.91 4.27
N PRO A 186 -30.11 2.22 4.23
CA PRO A 186 -31.17 1.27 4.56
C PRO A 186 -31.09 -0.02 3.74
N PRO A 187 -31.73 -1.12 4.15
CA PRO A 187 -31.77 -2.35 3.38
C PRO A 187 -32.13 -2.15 1.91
N PHE A 188 -31.32 -2.70 1.01
CA PHE A 188 -31.53 -2.66 -0.44
C PHE A 188 -31.18 -4.03 -1.05
N PRO A 189 -31.63 -4.34 -2.28
CA PRO A 189 -31.23 -5.56 -2.96
C PRO A 189 -29.73 -5.57 -3.25
N TRP A 190 -28.97 -6.37 -2.49
CA TRP A 190 -27.54 -6.53 -2.69
C TRP A 190 -27.27 -7.23 -4.03
N ARG A 191 -26.67 -6.47 -4.95
CA ARG A 191 -26.32 -6.88 -6.32
C ARG A 191 -24.97 -6.27 -6.70
N LYS A 192 -23.95 -6.54 -5.90
CA LYS A 192 -22.55 -6.23 -6.23
C LYS A 192 -22.09 -7.20 -7.32
N ARG A 193 -21.53 -6.66 -8.40
CA ARG A 193 -20.96 -7.47 -9.48
C ARG A 193 -19.66 -8.10 -9.00
N GLY A 194 -19.44 -9.36 -9.35
CA GLY A 194 -18.26 -10.10 -8.91
C GLY A 194 -16.97 -9.48 -9.43
N LYS A 195 -15.96 -9.41 -8.56
CA LYS A 195 -14.58 -9.13 -8.96
C LYS A 195 -14.17 -10.15 -10.02
N ARG A 196 -13.90 -9.66 -11.23
CA ARG A 196 -13.32 -10.49 -12.28
C ARG A 196 -11.83 -10.60 -12.01
N ALA A 197 -11.26 -11.78 -12.22
CA ALA A 197 -9.82 -11.94 -12.24
C ALA A 197 -9.25 -10.86 -13.15
N GLN A 198 -8.48 -9.94 -12.57
CA GLN A 198 -7.87 -8.87 -13.32
C GLN A 198 -6.88 -9.54 -14.27
N ALA A 199 -7.11 -9.47 -15.58
CA ALA A 199 -5.97 -9.47 -16.48
C ALA A 199 -5.16 -8.25 -16.05
N ALA A 200 -3.93 -8.47 -15.56
CA ALA A 200 -3.09 -7.44 -14.95
C ALA A 200 -3.21 -6.13 -15.73
N ASP A 201 -3.98 -5.18 -15.17
CA ASP A 201 -4.20 -3.90 -15.82
C ASP A 201 -2.98 -3.03 -15.52
N ASP A 202 -2.27 -2.68 -16.58
CA ASP A 202 -0.87 -2.23 -16.65
C ASP A 202 -0.64 -0.80 -16.07
N THR A 203 -1.65 -0.22 -15.41
CA THR A 203 -1.65 1.22 -15.08
C THR A 203 -1.27 1.56 -13.64
N ASP A 204 -1.33 0.60 -12.70
CA ASP A 204 -0.94 0.80 -11.29
C ASP A 204 -0.02 -0.32 -10.76
N THR A 205 0.50 -1.14 -11.66
CA THR A 205 1.55 -2.11 -11.34
C THR A 205 2.89 -1.39 -11.23
N GLY A 206 3.68 -1.79 -10.24
CA GLY A 206 5.03 -1.31 -9.99
C GLY A 206 5.26 -0.78 -8.57
N SER A 207 6.53 -0.66 -8.19
CA SER A 207 6.96 -0.16 -6.90
C SER A 207 6.48 1.28 -6.67
N ARG A 208 6.48 1.72 -5.40
CA ARG A 208 6.18 3.12 -5.07
C ARG A 208 7.10 4.11 -5.82
N PHE A 209 8.37 3.77 -5.99
CA PHE A 209 9.32 4.60 -6.72
C PHE A 209 8.92 4.74 -8.19
N GLU A 210 8.63 3.65 -8.89
CA GLU A 210 8.24 3.69 -10.31
C GLU A 210 6.92 4.44 -10.50
N ARG A 211 5.92 4.18 -9.66
CA ARG A 211 4.63 4.87 -9.74
C ARG A 211 4.77 6.38 -9.54
N VAL A 212 5.59 6.82 -8.58
CA VAL A 212 5.87 8.24 -8.34
C VAL A 212 6.67 8.85 -9.49
N LEU A 213 7.74 8.19 -9.92
CA LEU A 213 8.59 8.62 -11.02
C LEU A 213 7.78 8.81 -12.31
N ARG A 214 7.02 7.79 -12.72
CA ARG A 214 6.17 7.81 -13.91
C ARG A 214 5.21 8.99 -13.88
N ARG A 215 4.55 9.22 -12.75
CA ARG A 215 3.57 10.29 -12.59
C ARG A 215 4.23 11.67 -12.61
N VAL A 216 5.36 11.87 -11.92
CA VAL A 216 6.09 13.14 -11.96
C VAL A 216 6.56 13.46 -13.37
N CYS A 217 7.09 12.47 -14.09
CA CYS A 217 7.49 12.64 -15.48
C CYS A 217 6.32 13.05 -16.38
N GLN A 218 5.15 12.41 -16.21
CA GLN A 218 3.95 12.77 -16.96
C GLN A 218 3.43 14.17 -16.61
N GLU A 219 3.35 14.52 -15.33
CA GLU A 219 2.85 15.82 -14.84
C GLU A 219 3.72 16.98 -15.33
N LYS A 220 5.03 16.78 -15.35
CA LYS A 220 6.02 17.82 -15.68
C LYS A 220 6.50 17.76 -17.13
N GLY A 221 6.05 16.78 -17.91
CA GLY A 221 6.50 16.58 -19.29
C GLY A 221 8.00 16.26 -19.39
N LEU A 222 8.54 15.51 -18.43
CA LEU A 222 9.96 15.16 -18.33
C LEU A 222 10.25 13.86 -19.07
N THR A 223 11.49 13.71 -19.53
CA THR A 223 11.98 12.40 -19.97
C THR A 223 12.21 11.50 -18.75
N ARG A 224 12.18 10.19 -18.97
CA ARG A 224 12.39 9.21 -17.90
C ARG A 224 13.78 9.35 -17.28
N GLU A 225 14.79 9.64 -18.08
CA GLU A 225 16.17 9.84 -17.65
C GLU A 225 16.29 11.03 -16.69
N ALA A 226 15.61 12.15 -16.99
CA ALA A 226 15.62 13.33 -16.12
C ALA A 226 14.93 13.06 -14.78
N GLY A 227 13.83 12.29 -14.79
CA GLY A 227 13.14 11.88 -13.56
C GLY A 227 13.99 10.93 -12.70
N ILE A 228 14.65 9.95 -13.33
CA ILE A 228 15.55 9.00 -12.66
C ILE A 228 16.71 9.75 -12.01
N ALA A 229 17.40 10.64 -12.75
CA ALA A 229 18.52 11.40 -12.22
C ALA A 229 18.12 12.26 -11.01
N ALA A 230 16.93 12.87 -11.04
CA ALA A 230 16.42 13.63 -9.90
C ALA A 230 16.06 12.73 -8.71
N LEU A 231 15.53 11.54 -8.96
CA LEU A 231 15.23 10.55 -7.94
C LEU A 231 16.50 10.02 -7.26
N GLU A 232 17.51 9.66 -8.06
CA GLU A 232 18.83 9.22 -7.59
C GLU A 232 19.50 10.32 -6.75
N ALA A 233 19.51 11.56 -7.24
CA ALA A 233 20.05 12.70 -6.51
C ALA A 233 19.34 12.91 -5.16
N PHE A 234 18.01 12.78 -5.11
CA PHE A 234 17.25 12.88 -3.87
C PHE A 234 17.64 11.80 -2.86
N VAL A 235 17.67 10.53 -3.27
CA VAL A 235 18.03 9.42 -2.38
C VAL A 235 19.48 9.56 -1.91
N CYS A 236 20.40 9.95 -2.81
CA CYS A 236 21.79 10.21 -2.47
C CYS A 236 21.93 11.33 -1.44
N GLU A 237 21.23 12.46 -1.60
CA GLU A 237 21.26 13.57 -0.64
C GLU A 237 20.77 13.12 0.75
N VAL A 238 19.67 12.36 0.82
CA VAL A 238 19.14 11.84 2.09
C VAL A 238 20.12 10.88 2.75
N ALA A 239 20.71 9.97 1.96
CA ALA A 239 21.72 9.02 2.44
C ALA A 239 22.98 9.74 2.95
N TRP A 240 23.46 10.74 2.22
CA TRP A 240 24.62 11.56 2.56
C TRP A 240 24.42 12.29 3.89
N LYS A 241 23.26 12.91 4.12
CA LYS A 241 22.92 13.55 5.41
C LYS A 241 22.83 12.56 6.56
N HIS A 242 22.36 11.33 6.31
CA HIS A 242 22.09 10.34 7.35
C HIS A 242 23.32 9.51 7.73
N TYR A 243 24.16 9.14 6.75
CA TYR A 243 25.33 8.28 6.94
C TYR A 243 26.65 9.06 7.05
N GLY A 244 26.71 10.30 6.58
CA GLY A 244 27.82 11.22 6.83
C GLY A 244 28.24 12.05 5.61
N GLU A 245 28.38 13.36 5.82
CA GLU A 245 28.60 14.38 4.79
C GLU A 245 29.96 14.32 4.04
N GLY A 246 30.86 13.43 4.47
CA GLY A 246 32.15 13.20 3.83
C GLY A 246 32.21 11.95 2.96
N ARG A 247 31.12 11.16 2.86
CA ARG A 247 31.15 9.85 2.18
C ARG A 247 30.93 9.97 0.67
N CYS A 248 31.64 9.14 -0.09
CA CYS A 248 31.43 8.95 -1.52
C CYS A 248 30.26 7.97 -1.74
N LEU A 249 29.04 8.49 -1.64
CA LEU A 249 27.83 7.73 -1.89
C LEU A 249 27.30 7.99 -3.29
N GLU A 250 26.81 6.93 -3.94
CA GLU A 250 26.15 6.99 -5.23
C GLU A 250 24.81 6.26 -5.16
N ALA A 251 23.77 6.84 -5.75
CA ALA A 251 22.46 6.23 -5.82
C ALA A 251 22.16 5.90 -7.28
N GLN A 252 21.70 4.69 -7.55
CA GLN A 252 21.41 4.21 -8.89
C GLN A 252 20.05 3.53 -8.94
N TYR A 253 19.21 3.91 -9.89
CA TYR A 253 17.92 3.29 -10.09
C TYR A 253 18.07 1.95 -10.83
N ASN A 254 17.60 0.88 -10.19
CA ASN A 254 17.50 -0.45 -10.75
C ASN A 254 16.10 -0.62 -11.40
N PRO A 255 16.00 -0.74 -12.74
CA PRO A 255 14.72 -0.86 -13.44
C PRO A 255 14.05 -2.23 -13.27
N GLU A 256 14.79 -3.29 -12.94
CA GLU A 256 14.22 -4.62 -12.72
C GLU A 256 13.56 -4.72 -11.34
N GLN A 257 14.20 -4.12 -10.34
CA GLN A 257 13.63 -4.05 -8.98
C GLN A 257 12.70 -2.84 -8.79
N GLU A 258 12.72 -1.89 -9.73
CA GLU A 258 12.03 -0.61 -9.68
C GLU A 258 12.38 0.19 -8.41
N GLN A 259 13.65 0.17 -8.01
CA GLN A 259 14.10 0.72 -6.74
C GLN A 259 15.40 1.48 -6.92
N VAL A 260 15.73 2.38 -5.99
CA VAL A 260 17.04 3.02 -5.95
C VAL A 260 17.96 2.22 -5.05
N GLU A 261 19.08 1.76 -5.58
CA GLU A 261 20.15 1.15 -4.83
C GLU A 261 21.17 2.22 -4.44
N LEU A 262 21.82 2.05 -3.29
CA LEU A 262 22.83 2.96 -2.79
C LEU A 262 24.16 2.22 -2.79
N TYR A 263 25.24 2.90 -3.13
CA TYR A 263 26.59 2.38 -3.16
C TYR A 263 27.53 3.33 -2.43
N GLN A 264 28.58 2.78 -1.81
CA GLN A 264 29.71 3.55 -1.30
C GLN A 264 30.98 3.12 -2.03
N ALA A 265 31.68 4.08 -2.62
CA ALA A 265 32.98 3.87 -3.22
C ALA A 265 34.09 4.07 -2.18
N ILE A 266 35.03 3.13 -2.12
CA ILE A 266 36.23 3.17 -1.30
C ILE A 266 37.45 3.10 -2.22
N MET A 267 38.29 4.13 -2.19
CA MET A 267 39.53 4.18 -2.94
C MET A 267 40.65 3.48 -2.19
N VAL A 268 41.39 2.62 -2.89
CA VAL A 268 42.57 1.98 -2.33
C VAL A 268 43.78 2.87 -2.54
N VAL A 269 44.47 3.21 -1.45
CA VAL A 269 45.59 4.15 -1.46
C VAL A 269 46.78 3.61 -0.69
N GLU A 270 47.99 4.01 -1.06
CA GLU A 270 49.19 3.67 -0.29
C GLU A 270 49.17 4.29 1.10
N GLN A 271 48.73 5.55 1.20
CA GLN A 271 48.59 6.28 2.45
C GLN A 271 47.31 7.12 2.42
N PRO A 272 46.46 7.08 3.46
CA PRO A 272 45.27 7.92 3.55
C PRO A 272 45.65 9.41 3.55
N GLY A 273 44.78 10.23 2.95
CA GLY A 273 44.88 11.68 2.96
C GLY A 273 44.54 12.29 4.32
N ASP A 274 43.98 13.49 4.30
CA ASP A 274 43.46 14.13 5.52
C ASP A 274 42.24 13.38 6.08
N ALA A 275 41.76 13.80 7.24
CA ALA A 275 40.63 13.15 7.92
C ALA A 275 39.34 13.13 7.06
N VAL A 276 39.19 14.04 6.10
CA VAL A 276 38.02 14.10 5.21
C VAL A 276 38.17 13.07 4.10
N ALA A 277 39.33 13.03 3.43
CA ALA A 277 39.61 12.05 2.38
C ALA A 277 39.68 10.61 2.92
N ALA A 278 40.19 10.44 4.15
CA ALA A 278 40.35 9.14 4.80
C ALA A 278 39.03 8.39 5.00
N VAL A 279 37.88 9.08 5.04
CA VAL A 279 36.56 8.45 5.16
C VAL A 279 36.32 7.44 4.04
N ASN A 280 36.75 7.76 2.82
CA ASN A 280 36.54 6.94 1.62
C ASN A 280 37.82 6.27 1.10
N GLN A 281 38.84 6.11 1.96
CA GLN A 281 40.13 5.56 1.55
C GLN A 281 40.57 4.42 2.45
N ARG A 282 41.08 3.33 1.86
CA ARG A 282 41.66 2.22 2.62
C ARG A 282 43.02 1.84 2.06
N THR A 283 43.91 1.41 2.94
CA THR A 283 45.19 0.82 2.52
C THR A 283 45.02 -0.69 2.32
N PRO A 284 45.85 -1.35 1.51
CA PRO A 284 45.83 -2.81 1.39
C PRO A 284 45.92 -3.54 2.74
N ALA A 285 46.67 -2.99 3.70
CA ALA A 285 46.77 -3.54 5.05
C ALA A 285 45.45 -3.48 5.84
N GLN A 286 44.58 -2.51 5.56
CA GLN A 286 43.26 -2.37 6.19
C GLN A 286 42.20 -3.28 5.55
N LEU A 287 42.36 -3.64 4.27
CA LEU A 287 41.48 -4.56 3.57
C LEU A 287 41.73 -6.02 3.97
N GLY A 288 42.97 -6.36 4.33
CA GLY A 288 43.32 -7.71 4.76
C GLY A 288 43.20 -8.72 3.62
N GLU A 289 42.61 -9.89 3.87
CA GLU A 289 42.36 -10.93 2.85
C GLU A 289 40.93 -10.86 2.26
N LEU A 290 40.15 -9.83 2.60
CA LEU A 290 38.72 -9.77 2.28
C LEU A 290 38.43 -9.58 0.79
N GLU A 291 39.41 -9.13 0.02
CA GLU A 291 39.35 -8.94 -1.42
C GLU A 291 40.68 -9.38 -2.04
N GLY A 292 40.66 -9.86 -3.29
CA GLY A 292 41.79 -10.52 -3.97
C GLY A 292 43.04 -9.63 -4.17
N ASP A 293 43.77 -9.81 -5.27
CA ASP A 293 44.90 -8.91 -5.58
C ASP A 293 44.38 -7.49 -5.85
N VAL A 294 44.19 -6.70 -4.80
CA VAL A 294 43.75 -5.29 -4.82
C VAL A 294 44.98 -4.40 -4.72
N GLU A 295 45.12 -3.47 -5.65
CA GLU A 295 46.28 -2.58 -5.76
C GLU A 295 45.91 -1.12 -5.41
N PRO A 296 46.86 -0.32 -4.89
CA PRO A 296 46.65 1.12 -4.77
C PRO A 296 46.27 1.74 -6.12
N GLY A 297 45.16 2.47 -6.13
CA GLY A 297 44.53 3.02 -7.33
C GLY A 297 43.18 2.37 -7.66
N ASP A 298 42.89 1.19 -7.11
CA ASP A 298 41.61 0.52 -7.31
C ASP A 298 40.45 1.23 -6.58
N GLU A 299 39.26 1.12 -7.16
CA GLU A 299 38.01 1.57 -6.56
C GLU A 299 37.15 0.36 -6.20
N LEU A 300 36.81 0.26 -4.92
CA LEU A 300 35.98 -0.80 -4.37
C LEU A 300 34.57 -0.24 -4.13
N VAL A 301 33.59 -0.80 -4.82
CA VAL A 301 32.20 -0.34 -4.74
C VAL A 301 31.37 -1.33 -3.95
N PHE A 302 30.79 -0.87 -2.85
CA PHE A 302 29.94 -1.69 -1.98
C PHE A 302 28.52 -1.18 -2.04
N GLN A 303 27.57 -2.06 -2.37
CA GLN A 303 26.14 -1.76 -2.19
C GLN A 303 25.85 -1.49 -0.71
N ILE A 304 25.02 -0.52 -0.39
CA ILE A 304 24.62 -0.14 0.97
C ILE A 304 23.14 -0.47 1.16
N PHE A 305 22.86 -1.40 2.07
CA PHE A 305 21.49 -1.84 2.38
C PHE A 305 20.83 -0.90 3.37
N TYR A 306 20.04 0.04 2.85
CA TYR A 306 19.45 1.12 3.65
C TYR A 306 17.97 0.92 3.97
N ARG A 307 17.30 -0.04 3.32
CA ARG A 307 15.86 -0.28 3.46
C ARG A 307 15.58 -1.17 4.68
N LYS A 308 14.39 -1.03 5.29
CA LYS A 308 14.04 -1.77 6.52
C LYS A 308 13.89 -3.27 6.26
N GLU A 309 13.40 -3.61 5.08
CA GLU A 309 13.16 -4.96 4.60
C GLU A 309 14.48 -5.73 4.38
N GLU A 310 15.59 -4.99 4.23
CA GLU A 310 16.93 -5.51 3.99
C GLU A 310 17.78 -5.58 5.26
N ALA A 311 17.17 -5.46 6.45
CA ALA A 311 17.90 -5.42 7.72
C ALA A 311 18.83 -6.64 7.91
N TYR A 312 18.46 -7.82 7.40
CA TYR A 312 19.32 -9.00 7.48
C TYR A 312 20.56 -8.90 6.58
N LEU A 313 20.44 -8.28 5.40
CA LEU A 313 21.58 -8.00 4.50
C LEU A 313 22.49 -6.93 5.09
N ALA A 314 21.90 -5.87 5.65
CA ALA A 314 22.62 -4.82 6.37
C ALA A 314 23.42 -5.39 7.55
N GLN A 315 22.83 -6.32 8.33
CA GLN A 315 23.55 -6.98 9.41
C GLN A 315 24.74 -7.80 8.90
N ALA A 316 24.52 -8.65 7.90
CA ALA A 316 25.59 -9.48 7.33
C ALA A 316 26.71 -8.62 6.71
N GLN A 317 26.36 -7.48 6.10
CA GLN A 317 27.32 -6.51 5.60
C GLN A 317 28.10 -5.81 6.71
N ASP A 318 27.43 -5.35 7.76
CA ASP A 318 28.12 -4.71 8.90
C ASP A 318 29.13 -5.67 9.54
N GLU A 319 28.79 -6.96 9.63
CA GLU A 319 29.69 -8.01 10.13
C GLU A 319 30.89 -8.26 9.20
N LYS A 320 30.66 -8.31 7.89
CA LYS A 320 31.69 -8.66 6.90
C LYS A 320 32.57 -7.48 6.47
N TYR A 321 31.96 -6.32 6.26
CA TYR A 321 32.57 -5.15 5.64
C TYR A 321 32.48 -3.88 6.49
N GLY A 322 31.86 -3.91 7.67
CA GLY A 322 31.67 -2.70 8.49
C GLY A 322 32.97 -1.99 8.87
N GLY A 323 34.05 -2.73 9.10
CA GLY A 323 35.38 -2.14 9.33
C GLY A 323 35.99 -1.48 8.09
N ILE A 324 35.74 -2.05 6.90
CA ILE A 324 36.19 -1.48 5.62
C ILE A 324 35.35 -0.24 5.29
N LEU A 325 34.04 -0.26 5.50
CA LEU A 325 33.16 0.86 5.18
C LEU A 325 33.21 1.98 6.24
N ASP A 326 33.71 1.68 7.44
CA ASP A 326 33.53 2.48 8.66
C ASP A 326 32.08 2.94 8.82
N LEU A 327 31.13 2.07 8.45
CA LEU A 327 29.71 2.36 8.34
C LEU A 327 28.92 1.25 8.98
N LYS A 328 27.93 1.63 9.80
CA LYS A 328 26.96 0.72 10.39
C LYS A 328 25.57 1.07 9.86
N THR A 329 24.94 0.13 9.17
CA THR A 329 23.61 0.32 8.57
C THR A 329 22.53 -0.47 9.29
N PHE A 330 22.87 -1.57 9.96
CA PHE A 330 21.91 -2.34 10.75
C PHE A 330 21.36 -1.52 11.91
N GLY A 331 20.02 -1.40 11.96
CA GLY A 331 19.31 -0.54 12.90
C GLY A 331 19.39 0.96 12.58
N ARG A 332 19.97 1.34 11.43
CA ARG A 332 20.11 2.72 10.94
C ARG A 332 19.59 2.88 9.50
N SER A 333 18.49 2.21 9.16
CA SER A 333 17.81 2.35 7.87
C SER A 333 17.39 3.80 7.60
N LEU A 334 17.29 4.18 6.32
CA LEU A 334 16.66 5.44 5.92
C LEU A 334 15.14 5.40 6.19
N PRO A 335 14.47 6.57 6.30
CA PRO A 335 13.02 6.60 6.44
C PRO A 335 12.34 5.97 5.21
N SER A 336 11.22 5.28 5.44
CA SER A 336 10.31 4.92 4.36
C SER A 336 9.62 6.18 3.87
N TRP A 337 9.79 6.52 2.60
CA TRP A 337 9.18 7.72 2.03
C TRP A 337 7.72 7.47 1.62
N THR A 338 6.86 8.41 2.01
CA THR A 338 5.50 8.54 1.45
C THR A 338 5.57 8.94 -0.02
N VAL A 339 4.47 8.72 -0.73
CA VAL A 339 4.33 9.12 -2.15
C VAL A 339 4.58 10.62 -2.33
N ARG A 340 4.12 11.44 -1.38
CA ARG A 340 4.37 12.89 -1.36
C ARG A 340 5.84 13.24 -1.15
N GLU A 341 6.51 12.62 -0.18
CA GLU A 341 7.93 12.89 0.10
C GLU A 341 8.82 12.51 -1.10
N LEU A 342 8.55 11.38 -1.76
CA LEU A 342 9.25 11.00 -2.98
C LEU A 342 9.03 12.04 -4.09
N ARG A 343 7.79 12.47 -4.31
CA ARG A 343 7.48 13.48 -5.33
C ARG A 343 8.17 14.81 -5.03
N ASP A 344 8.02 15.32 -3.81
CA ASP A 344 8.61 16.59 -3.41
C ASP A 344 10.15 16.51 -3.47
N GLY A 345 10.72 15.35 -3.14
CA GLY A 345 12.13 15.01 -3.32
C GLY A 345 12.57 15.11 -4.79
N ILE A 346 11.92 14.39 -5.70
CA ILE A 346 12.22 14.44 -7.14
C ILE A 346 12.12 15.88 -7.66
N LEU A 347 11.01 16.57 -7.38
CA LEU A 347 10.80 17.96 -7.83
C LEU A 347 11.87 18.91 -7.31
N GLY A 348 12.31 18.73 -6.06
CA GLY A 348 13.39 19.50 -5.46
C GLY A 348 14.76 19.28 -6.11
N HIS A 349 14.94 18.16 -6.80
CA HIS A 349 16.20 17.75 -7.43
C HIS A 349 16.18 17.85 -8.96
N LEU A 350 15.05 18.27 -9.57
CA LEU A 350 15.01 18.57 -10.99
C LEU A 350 15.99 19.71 -11.36
N PRO A 351 16.55 19.73 -12.58
CA PRO A 351 17.32 20.86 -13.05
C PRO A 351 16.47 22.13 -13.09
N ALA A 352 17.08 23.32 -12.91
CA ALA A 352 16.36 24.58 -12.80
C ALA A 352 15.46 24.92 -14.01
N SER A 353 15.76 24.38 -15.19
CA SER A 353 14.93 24.50 -16.40
C SER A 353 13.65 23.65 -16.37
N ALA A 354 13.51 22.75 -15.41
CA ALA A 354 12.44 21.75 -15.30
C ALA A 354 11.61 21.86 -14.00
N ARG A 355 11.94 22.79 -13.10
CA ARG A 355 11.24 23.00 -11.81
C ARG A 355 9.88 23.68 -11.99
#